data_AF-A0A354ENA5-F1
#
_entry.id   AF-A0A354ENA5-F1
#
_cell.length_a   1.000
_cell.length_b   1.000
_cell.length_c   1.000
_cell.angle_alpha   90.00
_cell.angle_beta   90.00
_cell.angle_gamma   90.00
#
_symmetry.space_group_name_H-M   'P 1'
#
loop_
_entity.id
_entity.type
_entity.pdbx_description
1 polymer ?
#
loop_
_entity_poly.entity_id
_entity_poly.type
_entity_poly.pdbx_seq_one_letter_code
_entity_poly.pdbx_strand_id
1 'polypeptide(L)' 'MTDTVQSTSDDRTVNNAMRHAYRVLTDAEKAQMQAIKDKGLELHQLIESIGGSRELSIAKTKTEEAVMWAVKHITA' A
#
# COMPACT_ATOMS: atom_id res chain seq x y z
N MET A 1 9.29 -6.55 -20.39
CA MET A 1 9.55 -5.53 -19.37
C MET A 1 8.30 -5.38 -18.53
N THR A 2 8.39 -5.56 -17.20
CA THR A 2 7.28 -5.26 -16.28
C THR A 2 7.30 -3.76 -15.99
N ASP A 3 6.52 -3.00 -16.75
CA ASP A 3 6.29 -1.58 -16.47
C ASP A 3 5.62 -1.44 -15.11
N THR A 4 6.43 -1.15 -14.10
CA THR A 4 5.97 -0.98 -12.72
C THR A 4 5.65 0.49 -12.56
N VAL A 5 4.39 0.86 -12.77
CA VAL A 5 3.94 2.24 -12.51
C VAL A 5 4.11 2.53 -11.02
N GLN A 6 5.02 3.43 -10.70
CA GLN A 6 5.26 3.88 -9.33
C GLN A 6 3.97 4.48 -8.78
N SER A 7 3.53 4.02 -7.61
CA SER A 7 2.26 4.43 -6.98
C SER A 7 2.19 5.94 -6.71
N THR A 8 3.32 6.64 -6.77
CA THR A 8 3.50 8.08 -6.55
C THR A 8 3.51 8.89 -7.85
N SER A 9 3.56 8.25 -9.03
CA SER A 9 3.58 8.94 -10.33
C SER A 9 2.19 9.44 -10.74
N ASP A 10 2.15 10.58 -11.43
CA ASP A 10 0.94 11.19 -11.99
C ASP A 10 0.45 10.47 -13.26
N ASP A 11 1.15 9.43 -13.73
CA ASP A 11 0.78 8.61 -14.90
C ASP A 11 -0.57 7.86 -14.78
N ARG A 12 -1.30 8.01 -13.67
CA ARG A 12 -2.63 7.43 -13.45
C ARG A 12 -3.75 8.07 -14.30
N THR A 13 -3.45 9.11 -15.09
CA THR A 13 -4.46 9.88 -15.83
C THR A 13 -4.62 9.50 -17.30
N VAL A 14 -3.85 8.57 -17.86
CA VAL A 14 -3.89 8.29 -19.31
C VAL A 14 -4.46 6.90 -19.62
N ASN A 15 -5.61 6.92 -20.32
CA ASN A 15 -6.39 5.82 -20.92
C ASN A 15 -7.43 5.12 -20.05
N ASN A 16 -8.71 5.50 -20.22
CA ASN A 16 -9.78 4.50 -20.14
C ASN A 16 -11.10 4.88 -20.84
N ALA A 17 -11.60 3.98 -21.69
CA ALA A 17 -12.94 4.03 -22.29
C ALA A 17 -14.06 3.56 -21.34
N MET A 18 -13.74 2.99 -20.17
CA MET A 18 -14.69 2.40 -19.21
C MET A 18 -14.58 3.04 -17.80
N ARG A 19 -14.80 4.36 -17.64
CA ARG A 19 -14.83 5.07 -16.33
C ARG A 19 -13.68 4.69 -15.36
N HIS A 20 -12.44 5.15 -15.59
CA HIS A 20 -11.33 5.03 -14.60
C HIS A 20 -10.59 6.36 -14.41
N ALA A 21 -11.29 7.44 -14.02
CA ALA A 21 -10.59 8.61 -13.52
C ALA A 21 -10.23 8.35 -12.04
N TYR A 22 -8.99 8.00 -11.76
CA TYR A 22 -8.50 7.97 -10.38
C TYR A 22 -8.24 9.39 -9.90
N ARG A 23 -8.66 9.69 -8.66
CA ARG A 23 -8.33 10.97 -8.02
C ARG A 23 -6.80 11.13 -7.99
N VAL A 24 -6.33 12.29 -8.44
CA VAL A 24 -4.92 12.66 -8.29
C VAL A 24 -4.70 12.96 -6.81
N LEU A 25 -3.74 12.24 -6.22
CA LEU A 25 -3.34 12.45 -4.82
C LEU A 25 -2.48 13.70 -4.73
N THR A 26 -2.70 14.49 -3.68
CA THR A 26 -1.78 15.54 -3.28
C THR A 26 -0.44 14.94 -2.85
N ASP A 27 0.63 15.73 -2.86
CA ASP A 27 1.95 15.27 -2.39
C ASP A 27 1.92 14.79 -0.94
N ALA A 28 1.09 15.43 -0.10
CA ALA A 28 0.87 15.01 1.29
C ALA A 28 0.24 13.62 1.36
N GLU A 29 -0.76 13.33 0.53
CA GLU A 29 -1.41 12.02 0.47
C GLU A 29 -0.49 10.94 -0.09
N LYS A 30 0.33 11.28 -1.11
CA LYS A 30 1.38 10.38 -1.61
C LYS A 30 2.38 10.03 -0.51
N ALA A 31 2.83 11.02 0.26
CA ALA A 31 3.75 10.83 1.38
C ALA A 31 3.11 9.99 2.50
N GLN A 32 1.85 10.24 2.85
CA GLN A 32 1.12 9.45 3.85
C GLN A 32 0.96 7.99 3.43
N MET A 33 0.57 7.75 2.18
CA MET A 33 0.45 6.40 1.63
C MET A 33 1.80 5.66 1.69
N GLN A 34 2.89 6.33 1.30
CA GLN A 34 4.24 5.75 1.35
C GLN A 34 4.63 5.40 2.78
N ALA A 35 4.45 6.35 3.72
CA ALA A 35 4.78 6.15 5.12
C ALA A 35 4.01 4.96 5.74
N ILE A 36 2.72 4.79 5.39
CA ILE A 36 1.92 3.65 5.85
C ILE A 36 2.48 2.32 5.31
N LYS A 37 2.86 2.27 4.04
CA LYS A 37 3.45 1.07 3.43
C LYS A 37 4.80 0.73 4.07
N ASP A 38 5.65 1.73 4.26
CA ASP A 38 6.99 1.54 4.86
C ASP A 38 6.88 1.04 6.31
N LYS A 39 5.99 1.65 7.11
CA LYS A 39 5.75 1.24 8.50
C LYS A 39 5.08 -0.13 8.60
N GLY A 40 4.19 -0.45 7.67
CA GLY A 40 3.59 -1.78 7.55
C GLY A 40 4.63 -2.86 7.26
N LEU A 41 5.56 -2.59 6.33
CA LEU A 41 6.66 -3.49 6.01
C LEU A 41 7.61 -3.67 7.19
N GLU A 42 7.98 -2.57 7.86
CA GLU A 42 8.83 -2.59 9.06
C GLU A 42 8.23 -3.48 10.16
N LEU A 43 6.93 -3.30 10.46
CA LEU A 43 6.23 -4.14 11.45
C LEU A 43 6.14 -5.61 11.00
N HIS A 44 5.83 -5.85 9.73
CA HIS A 44 5.76 -7.21 9.20
C HIS A 44 7.09 -7.95 9.34
N GLN A 45 8.21 -7.28 9.01
CA GLN A 45 9.56 -7.82 9.17
C GLN A 45 9.92 -8.04 10.64
N LEU A 46 9.51 -7.15 11.53
CA LEU A 46 9.73 -7.32 12.97
C LEU A 46 9.00 -8.56 13.51
N ILE A 47 7.75 -8.79 13.10
CA ILE A 47 6.98 -10.00 13.45
C ILE A 47 7.65 -11.26 12.91
N GLU A 48 8.19 -11.20 11.69
CA GLU A 48 8.92 -12.32 11.10
C GLU A 48 10.24 -12.63 11.81
N SER A 49 10.93 -11.60 12.31
CA SER A 49 12.23 -11.75 12.98
C SER A 49 12.19 -12.57 14.28
N ILE A 50 11.01 -12.70 14.90
CA ILE A 50 10.82 -13.44 16.16
C ILE A 50 10.39 -14.90 15.96
N GLY A 51 10.40 -15.41 14.72
CA GLY A 51 10.21 -16.81 14.38
C GLY A 51 8.91 -17.12 13.64
N GLY A 52 8.48 -18.39 13.70
CA GLY A 52 7.31 -18.89 13.00
C GLY A 52 6.34 -19.60 13.93
N SER A 53 5.13 -19.07 14.06
CA SER A 53 4.01 -19.72 14.75
C SER A 53 2.69 -19.38 14.04
N ARG A 54 1.60 -20.03 14.45
CA ARG A 54 0.25 -19.72 13.95
C ARG A 54 -0.15 -18.28 14.30
N GLU A 55 0.14 -17.86 15.51
CA GLU A 55 -0.15 -16.52 16.02
C GLU A 55 0.62 -15.46 15.21
N LEU A 56 1.90 -15.69 14.94
CA LEU A 56 2.72 -14.80 14.13
C LEU A 56 2.24 -14.74 12.68
N SER A 57 1.78 -15.87 12.12
CA SER A 57 1.20 -15.89 10.77
C SER A 57 -0.07 -15.05 10.69
N ILE A 58 -0.96 -15.16 11.70
CA ILE A 58 -2.16 -14.31 11.80
C ILE A 58 -1.78 -12.84 11.96
N ALA A 59 -0.79 -12.53 12.79
CA ALA A 59 -0.32 -11.16 13.00
C ALA A 59 0.19 -10.53 11.70
N LYS A 60 0.99 -11.26 10.90
CA LYS A 60 1.47 -10.80 9.59
C LYS A 60 0.33 -10.50 8.63
N THR A 61 -0.63 -11.43 8.47
CA THR A 61 -1.81 -11.21 7.61
C THR A 61 -2.64 -10.02 8.07
N LYS A 62 -2.79 -9.80 9.39
CA LYS A 62 -3.53 -8.64 9.91
C LYS A 62 -2.79 -7.32 9.68
N THR A 63 -1.47 -7.32 9.72
CA THR A 63 -0.65 -6.17 9.32
C THR A 63 -0.89 -5.82 7.85
N GLU A 64 -0.87 -6.81 6.95
CA GLU A 64 -1.14 -6.60 5.51
C GLU A 64 -2.55 -6.03 5.27
N GLU A 65 -3.56 -6.60 5.94
CA GLU A 65 -4.95 -6.14 5.83
C GLU A 65 -5.11 -4.71 6.33
N ALA A 66 -4.48 -4.35 7.46
CA ALA A 66 -4.51 -2.99 8.01
C ALA A 66 -3.89 -1.97 7.03
N VAL A 67 -2.73 -2.30 6.44
CA VAL A 67 -2.07 -1.45 5.43
C VAL A 67 -2.96 -1.27 4.20
N MET A 68 -3.59 -2.36 3.71
CA MET A 68 -4.47 -2.31 2.56
C MET A 68 -5.66 -1.37 2.78
N TRP A 69 -6.37 -1.50 3.91
CA TRP A 69 -7.53 -0.66 4.21
C TRP A 69 -7.15 0.82 4.41
N ALA A 70 -6.01 1.10 5.05
CA ALA A 70 -5.52 2.46 5.24
C ALA A 70 -5.12 3.12 3.90
N VAL A 71 -4.40 2.39 3.03
CA VAL A 71 -4.05 2.88 1.68
C VAL A 71 -5.31 3.10 0.84
N LYS A 72 -6.27 2.16 0.92
CA LYS A 72 -7.56 2.30 0.24
C LYS A 72 -8.26 3.59 0.62
N HIS A 73 -8.29 3.95 1.90
CA HIS A 73 -8.87 5.22 2.37
C HIS A 73 -8.21 6.45 1.71
N ILE A 74 -6.89 6.47 1.60
CA ILE A 74 -6.15 7.57 0.96
C ILE A 74 -6.47 7.64 -0.54
N THR A 75 -6.54 6.48 -1.20
CA THR A 75 -6.69 6.38 -2.66
C THR A 75 -8.14 6.40 -3.17
N ALA A 76 -9.12 6.45 -2.27
CA ALA A 76 -10.55 6.42 -2.59
C ALA A 76 -11.02 7.67 -3.35
#